data_AF-A0A521HV72-F1
#
_entry.id   AF-A0A521HV72-F1
#
_cell.length_a   1.000
_cell.length_b   1.000
_cell.length_c   1.000
_cell.angle_alpha   90.00
_cell.angle_beta   90.00
_cell.angle_gamma   90.00
#
_symmetry.space_group_name_H-M   'P 1'
#
loop_
_entity.id
_entity.type
_entity.pdbx_description
1 polymer ?
#
loop_
_entity_poly.entity_id
_entity_poly.type
_entity_poly.pdbx_seq_one_letter_code
_entity_poly.pdbx_strand_id
1 'polypeptide(L)'
;MRITCVRAVLILVFLFVPTLASAGGNPEVGLPKVDRLIKDRNYNEALLALAEYMDEHPEDFDGAQRRIRRIIELRESYNTKAEDLLKVLTEEPTNDKKKLDMITAMEALEKNPNPSTQNFIKDTKAAAQFTFYRAKFDEIMRDGNAYIDSSLYANAARTFAEGYIIYKQEFDETSEPSLVASVDSVLGETGTLIASFEASVPKLSEAARLFSGVLREGSDSSLPPDIERAEAVWNSLAVELKRMSEIRNRIAEIGWYYEDVFARMSETDEIVTENSFLPFAYRFTLGRKTGFRYEGILGSIDALINPVLAEVDALCAAALDRSWQSAVRDLESGALSSGTARIAETARFAALGSAFVDTASLSVYRDDTWGRTDRTGSSALYVHAAACSGILNELAELAARKNDLDSRVPLLPEDSPNSA
;
A
#
# COMPACT_ATOMS: atom_id res chain seq x y z
N MET A 1 29.49 -43.04 -74.45
CA MET A 1 30.40 -44.20 -74.43
C MET A 1 30.53 -44.67 -72.99
N ARG A 2 30.14 -45.91 -72.69
CA ARG A 2 30.36 -46.53 -71.37
C ARG A 2 31.87 -46.74 -71.16
N ILE A 3 32.35 -46.73 -69.90
CA ILE A 3 33.12 -47.79 -69.24
C ILE A 3 33.82 -47.24 -67.97
N THR A 4 33.51 -47.91 -66.85
CA THR A 4 34.19 -48.14 -65.55
C THR A 4 35.57 -47.54 -65.25
N CYS A 5 35.80 -47.16 -63.97
CA CYS A 5 36.82 -47.71 -63.04
C CYS A 5 37.17 -46.67 -61.93
N VAL A 6 36.93 -46.96 -60.63
CA VAL A 6 37.84 -47.63 -59.65
C VAL A 6 38.60 -46.62 -58.75
N ARG A 7 38.36 -46.74 -57.43
CA ARG A 7 39.22 -46.42 -56.26
C ARG A 7 39.64 -44.94 -56.06
N ALA A 8 39.94 -44.41 -54.88
CA ALA A 8 39.77 -44.73 -53.46
C ALA A 8 40.61 -43.66 -52.73
N VAL A 9 40.01 -42.78 -51.92
CA VAL A 9 40.68 -41.96 -50.88
C VAL A 9 39.60 -41.70 -49.83
N LEU A 10 39.43 -42.55 -48.81
CA LEU A 10 40.07 -42.55 -47.49
C LEU A 10 39.99 -41.21 -46.72
N ILE A 11 39.16 -41.27 -45.67
CA ILE A 11 39.42 -40.80 -44.30
C ILE A 11 39.28 -39.29 -44.02
N LEU A 12 38.30 -38.96 -43.16
CA LEU A 12 38.48 -38.30 -41.84
C LEU A 12 37.37 -37.26 -41.53
N VAL A 13 36.15 -37.70 -41.17
CA VAL A 13 35.27 -36.89 -40.29
C VAL A 13 34.49 -37.85 -39.39
N PHE A 14 35.12 -38.22 -38.29
CA PHE A 14 34.45 -38.74 -37.10
C PHE A 14 34.56 -37.63 -36.05
N LEU A 15 33.43 -37.34 -35.39
CA LEU A 15 33.24 -36.68 -34.09
C LEU A 15 32.37 -35.41 -34.10
N PHE A 16 31.37 -35.48 -33.21
CA PHE A 16 30.44 -34.46 -32.72
C PHE A 16 29.20 -34.13 -33.56
N VAL A 17 28.23 -35.05 -33.52
CA VAL A 17 26.81 -34.68 -33.47
C VAL A 17 26.29 -35.04 -32.08
N PRO A 18 25.98 -34.06 -31.20
CA PRO A 18 25.23 -34.35 -29.99
C PRO A 18 23.80 -34.69 -30.40
N THR A 19 23.41 -35.95 -30.17
CA THR A 19 22.00 -36.34 -30.18
C THR A 19 21.31 -35.54 -29.08
N LEU A 20 20.48 -34.58 -29.49
CA LEU A 20 19.42 -34.02 -28.65
C LEU A 20 18.45 -35.16 -28.34
N ALA A 21 18.76 -35.91 -27.29
CA ALA A 21 17.80 -36.73 -26.58
C ALA A 21 16.87 -35.79 -25.81
N SER A 22 15.94 -35.16 -26.54
CA SER A 22 14.71 -34.67 -25.93
C SER A 22 13.87 -35.91 -25.64
N ALA A 23 13.76 -36.23 -24.34
CA ALA A 23 12.89 -37.26 -23.81
C ALA A 23 11.42 -36.88 -24.06
N GLY A 24 10.96 -37.10 -25.29
CA GLY A 24 9.54 -37.28 -25.58
C GLY A 24 9.12 -38.61 -24.99
N GLY A 25 8.66 -38.59 -23.73
CA GLY A 25 8.06 -39.75 -23.09
C GLY A 25 6.96 -40.30 -24.00
N ASN A 26 7.06 -41.59 -24.33
CA ASN A 26 5.99 -42.33 -24.98
C ASN A 26 4.69 -42.08 -24.18
N PRO A 27 3.53 -41.83 -24.80
CA PRO A 27 2.28 -41.73 -24.04
C PRO A 27 2.17 -42.97 -23.16
N GLU A 28 2.04 -42.77 -21.84
CA GLU A 28 1.83 -43.88 -20.90
C GLU A 28 0.50 -44.55 -21.27
N VAL A 29 0.55 -45.83 -21.62
CA VAL A 29 -0.64 -46.64 -21.99
C VAL A 29 -0.88 -47.70 -20.90
N GLY A 30 -2.15 -48.03 -20.66
CA GLY A 30 -2.55 -49.07 -19.71
C GLY A 30 -2.48 -48.67 -18.23
N LEU A 31 -2.19 -49.63 -17.35
CA LEU A 31 -2.25 -49.45 -15.89
C LEU A 31 -1.39 -48.30 -15.31
N PRO A 32 -0.19 -47.96 -15.84
CA PRO A 32 0.57 -46.79 -15.37
C PRO A 32 -0.20 -45.46 -15.52
N LYS A 33 -0.95 -45.30 -16.62
CA LYS A 33 -1.83 -44.14 -16.83
C LYS A 33 -2.94 -44.11 -15.78
N VAL A 34 -3.54 -45.27 -15.47
CA VAL A 34 -4.55 -45.39 -14.40
C VAL A 34 -3.96 -45.02 -13.04
N ASP A 35 -2.77 -45.53 -12.70
CA ASP A 35 -2.12 -45.23 -11.43
C ASP A 35 -1.82 -43.74 -11.28
N ARG A 36 -1.42 -43.08 -12.38
CA ARG A 36 -1.26 -41.63 -12.44
C ARG A 36 -2.59 -40.91 -12.25
N LEU A 37 -3.66 -41.31 -12.95
CA LEU A 37 -4.99 -40.69 -12.80
C LEU A 37 -5.55 -40.86 -11.38
N ILE A 38 -5.31 -42.00 -10.73
CA ILE A 38 -5.65 -42.22 -9.32
C ILE A 38 -4.84 -41.28 -8.42
N LYS A 39 -3.53 -41.15 -8.68
CA LYS A 39 -2.65 -40.23 -7.94
C LYS A 39 -3.06 -38.76 -8.11
N ASP A 40 -3.48 -38.39 -9.31
CA ASP A 40 -3.95 -37.05 -9.66
C ASP A 40 -5.41 -36.80 -9.21
N ARG A 41 -6.06 -37.81 -8.61
CA ARG A 41 -7.44 -37.78 -8.07
C ARG A 41 -8.52 -37.61 -9.15
N ASN A 42 -8.22 -38.00 -10.38
CA ASN A 42 -9.13 -38.03 -11.52
C ASN A 42 -9.80 -39.40 -11.64
N TYR A 43 -10.63 -39.77 -10.65
CA TYR A 43 -11.18 -41.13 -10.56
C TYR A 43 -12.15 -41.49 -11.70
N ASN A 44 -12.93 -40.54 -12.22
CA ASN A 44 -13.79 -40.78 -13.39
C ASN A 44 -12.97 -41.18 -14.63
N GLU A 45 -11.90 -40.45 -14.92
CA GLU A 45 -11.00 -40.76 -16.03
C GLU A 45 -10.24 -42.07 -15.80
N ALA A 46 -9.85 -42.35 -14.55
CA ALA A 46 -9.22 -43.61 -14.17
C ALA A 46 -10.13 -44.82 -14.42
N LEU A 47 -11.44 -44.70 -14.11
CA LEU A 47 -12.43 -45.75 -14.37
C LEU A 47 -12.68 -45.96 -15.86
N LEU A 48 -12.73 -44.90 -16.67
CA LEU A 48 -12.83 -45.01 -18.13
C LEU A 48 -11.60 -45.69 -18.73
N ALA A 49 -10.39 -45.31 -18.29
CA ALA A 49 -9.14 -45.92 -18.72
C ALA A 49 -9.01 -47.39 -18.26
N LEU A 50 -9.55 -47.74 -17.10
CA LEU A 50 -9.63 -49.13 -16.63
C LEU A 50 -10.59 -49.96 -17.48
N ALA A 51 -11.73 -49.41 -17.89
CA ALA A 51 -12.67 -50.11 -18.77
C ALA A 51 -12.05 -50.42 -20.13
N GLU A 52 -11.39 -49.42 -20.75
CA GLU A 52 -10.65 -49.59 -22.01
C GLU A 52 -9.52 -50.63 -21.86
N TYR A 53 -8.76 -50.57 -20.76
CA TYR A 53 -7.69 -51.54 -20.48
C TYR A 53 -8.21 -52.98 -20.35
N MET A 54 -9.35 -53.17 -19.68
CA MET A 54 -9.95 -54.49 -19.48
C MET A 54 -10.49 -55.11 -20.77
N ASP A 55 -10.95 -54.29 -21.72
CA ASP A 55 -11.36 -54.73 -23.05
C ASP A 55 -10.15 -55.18 -23.90
N GLU A 56 -9.01 -54.50 -23.76
CA GLU A 56 -7.78 -54.81 -24.49
C GLU A 56 -6.96 -55.96 -23.88
N HIS A 57 -7.01 -56.14 -22.55
CA HIS A 57 -6.18 -57.08 -21.78
C HIS A 57 -7.02 -57.91 -20.79
N PRO A 58 -7.93 -58.78 -21.27
CA PRO A 58 -8.83 -59.56 -20.41
C PRO A 58 -8.08 -60.52 -19.46
N GLU A 59 -6.83 -60.88 -19.77
CA GLU A 59 -5.96 -61.71 -18.93
C GLU A 59 -5.45 -61.00 -17.66
N ASP A 60 -5.39 -59.66 -17.63
CA ASP A 60 -5.00 -58.87 -16.43
C ASP A 60 -6.22 -58.25 -15.73
N PHE A 61 -7.33 -58.97 -15.75
CA PHE A 61 -8.57 -58.57 -15.07
C PHE A 61 -8.36 -58.33 -13.57
N ASP A 62 -7.54 -59.16 -12.91
CA ASP A 62 -7.23 -59.02 -11.48
C ASP A 62 -6.47 -57.72 -11.18
N GLY A 63 -5.58 -57.29 -12.08
CA GLY A 63 -4.84 -56.03 -11.98
C GLY A 63 -5.74 -54.81 -12.06
N ALA A 64 -6.74 -54.85 -12.95
CA ALA A 64 -7.76 -53.82 -13.07
C ALA A 64 -8.70 -53.82 -11.86
N GLN A 65 -9.17 -54.99 -11.40
CA GLN A 65 -10.06 -55.10 -10.25
C GLN A 65 -9.47 -54.51 -8.97
N ARG A 66 -8.17 -54.72 -8.69
CA ARG A 66 -7.52 -54.12 -7.52
C ARG A 66 -7.62 -52.59 -7.52
N ARG A 67 -7.46 -51.96 -8.69
CA ARG A 67 -7.54 -50.49 -8.84
C ARG A 67 -8.97 -49.98 -8.76
N ILE A 68 -9.93 -50.74 -9.29
CA ILE A 68 -11.37 -50.43 -9.11
C ILE A 68 -11.71 -50.43 -7.60
N ARG A 69 -11.32 -51.47 -6.85
CA ARG A 69 -11.53 -51.52 -5.39
C ARG A 69 -10.88 -50.32 -4.69
N ARG A 70 -9.67 -49.97 -5.09
CA ARG A 70 -8.98 -48.80 -4.54
C ARG A 70 -9.73 -47.50 -4.79
N ILE A 71 -10.28 -47.30 -6.00
CA ILE A 71 -11.11 -46.12 -6.32
C ILE A 71 -12.39 -46.11 -5.49
N ILE A 72 -13.03 -47.27 -5.29
CA ILE A 72 -14.24 -47.39 -4.46
C ILE A 72 -13.95 -46.98 -3.01
N GLU A 73 -12.88 -47.50 -2.38
CA GLU A 73 -12.47 -47.12 -1.02
C GLU A 73 -12.23 -45.61 -0.89
N LEU A 74 -11.59 -45.00 -1.89
CA LEU A 74 -11.34 -43.55 -1.90
C LEU A 74 -12.64 -42.75 -2.00
N ARG A 75 -13.62 -43.23 -2.77
CA ARG A 75 -14.95 -42.60 -2.88
C ARG A 75 -15.82 -42.79 -1.65
N GLU A 76 -15.72 -43.91 -0.95
CA GLU A 76 -16.41 -44.11 0.33
C GLU A 76 -15.93 -43.09 1.38
N SER A 77 -14.62 -42.81 1.42
CA SER A 77 -14.06 -41.75 2.27
C SER A 77 -14.61 -40.37 1.90
N TYR A 78 -14.70 -40.06 0.60
CA TYR A 78 -15.32 -38.82 0.13
C TYR A 78 -16.79 -38.70 0.55
N ASN A 79 -17.59 -39.75 0.33
CA ASN A 79 -19.02 -39.77 0.67
C ASN A 79 -19.24 -39.62 2.18
N THR A 80 -18.41 -40.25 3.00
CA THR A 80 -18.46 -40.10 4.46
C THR A 80 -18.27 -38.63 4.86
N LYS A 81 -17.31 -37.92 4.24
CA LYS A 81 -17.13 -36.48 4.48
C LYS A 81 -18.30 -35.64 3.98
N ALA A 82 -18.92 -36.02 2.86
CA ALA A 82 -20.11 -35.34 2.34
C ALA A 82 -21.28 -35.46 3.33
N GLU A 83 -21.50 -36.63 3.91
CA GLU A 83 -22.51 -36.86 4.95
C GLU A 83 -22.22 -36.06 6.22
N ASP A 84 -20.97 -36.02 6.66
CA ASP A 84 -20.59 -35.20 7.81
C ASP A 84 -20.79 -33.70 7.53
N LEU A 85 -20.53 -33.24 6.29
CA LEU A 85 -20.80 -31.86 5.90
C LEU A 85 -22.31 -31.55 5.97
N LEU A 86 -23.17 -32.49 5.52
CA LEU A 86 -24.63 -32.35 5.66
C LEU A 86 -25.08 -32.23 7.12
N LYS A 87 -24.45 -32.99 8.03
CA LYS A 87 -24.72 -32.85 9.48
C LYS A 87 -24.31 -31.46 9.98
N VAL A 88 -23.12 -30.98 9.64
CA VAL A 88 -22.65 -29.64 10.04
C VAL A 88 -23.56 -28.55 9.50
N LEU A 89 -24.06 -28.68 8.26
CA LEU A 89 -25.03 -27.73 7.70
C LEU A 89 -26.35 -27.66 8.50
N THR A 90 -26.73 -28.74 9.16
CA THR A 90 -27.99 -28.85 9.91
C THR A 90 -27.81 -28.51 11.39
N GLU A 91 -26.76 -29.05 12.02
CA GLU A 91 -26.50 -28.97 13.46
C GLU A 91 -25.69 -27.72 13.85
N GLU A 92 -24.82 -27.26 12.96
CA GLU A 92 -23.94 -26.09 13.17
C GLU A 92 -24.07 -25.07 12.02
N PRO A 93 -25.29 -24.56 11.74
CA PRO A 93 -25.58 -23.78 10.54
C PRO A 93 -24.84 -22.44 10.44
N THR A 94 -24.20 -21.97 11.51
CA THR A 94 -23.40 -20.73 11.52
C THR A 94 -21.89 -20.99 11.58
N ASN A 95 -21.45 -22.24 11.62
CA ASN A 95 -20.03 -22.59 11.70
C ASN A 95 -19.39 -22.63 10.30
N ASP A 96 -19.37 -21.48 9.62
CA ASP A 96 -18.93 -21.40 8.22
C ASP A 96 -17.46 -21.78 8.04
N LYS A 97 -16.60 -21.49 9.03
CA LYS A 97 -15.21 -21.94 9.02
C LYS A 97 -15.12 -23.47 8.92
N LYS A 98 -15.86 -24.19 9.78
CA LYS A 98 -15.88 -25.66 9.75
C LYS A 98 -16.41 -26.20 8.43
N LYS A 99 -17.45 -25.59 7.86
CA LYS A 99 -17.97 -25.96 6.53
C LYS A 99 -16.90 -25.81 5.45
N LEU A 100 -16.16 -24.68 5.45
CA LEU A 100 -15.08 -24.43 4.50
C LEU A 100 -13.94 -25.42 4.66
N ASP A 101 -13.48 -25.67 5.89
CA ASP A 101 -12.42 -26.65 6.18
C ASP A 101 -12.81 -28.06 5.67
N MET A 102 -14.08 -28.45 5.85
CA MET A 102 -14.60 -29.73 5.36
C MET A 102 -14.68 -29.78 3.84
N ILE A 103 -15.13 -28.70 3.19
CA ILE A 103 -15.18 -28.59 1.73
C ILE A 103 -13.76 -28.68 1.15
N THR A 104 -12.79 -27.96 1.69
CA THR A 104 -11.38 -28.07 1.27
C THR A 104 -10.86 -29.49 1.43
N ALA A 105 -11.21 -30.18 2.53
CA ALA A 105 -10.84 -31.57 2.71
C ALA A 105 -11.49 -32.51 1.68
N MET A 106 -12.71 -32.22 1.22
CA MET A 106 -13.39 -32.97 0.16
C MET A 106 -12.76 -32.71 -1.21
N GLU A 107 -12.50 -31.45 -1.57
CA GLU A 107 -11.81 -31.05 -2.81
C GLU A 107 -10.40 -31.67 -2.89
N ALA A 108 -9.74 -31.86 -1.75
CA ALA A 108 -8.46 -32.54 -1.67
C ALA A 108 -8.54 -34.07 -1.89
N LEU A 109 -9.72 -34.69 -1.78
CA LEU A 109 -9.89 -36.13 -1.97
C LEU A 109 -10.22 -36.51 -3.42
N GLU A 110 -11.19 -35.82 -4.04
CA GLU A 110 -11.58 -36.06 -5.43
C GLU A 110 -11.73 -34.73 -6.17
N LYS A 111 -11.00 -34.58 -7.27
CA LYS A 111 -10.99 -33.32 -8.03
C LYS A 111 -12.29 -33.13 -8.83
N ASN A 112 -12.82 -34.22 -9.36
CA ASN A 112 -13.97 -34.22 -10.27
C ASN A 112 -15.03 -35.25 -9.81
N PRO A 113 -15.78 -34.96 -8.73
CA PRO A 113 -16.90 -35.82 -8.30
C PRO A 113 -18.03 -35.78 -9.34
N ASN A 114 -19.11 -36.54 -9.11
CA ASN A 114 -20.27 -36.49 -10.01
C ASN A 114 -20.90 -35.07 -10.06
N PRO A 115 -21.59 -34.69 -11.16
CA PRO A 115 -22.07 -33.31 -11.35
C PRO A 115 -22.98 -32.79 -10.23
N SER A 116 -23.84 -33.64 -9.67
CA SER A 116 -24.74 -33.25 -8.57
C SER A 116 -23.96 -32.90 -7.31
N THR A 117 -22.94 -33.69 -6.99
CA THR A 117 -22.06 -33.48 -5.83
C THR A 117 -21.19 -32.25 -6.05
N GLN A 118 -20.68 -32.07 -7.26
CA GLN A 118 -19.92 -30.89 -7.64
C GLN A 118 -20.73 -29.61 -7.47
N ASN A 119 -21.98 -29.58 -7.94
CA ASN A 119 -22.87 -28.43 -7.76
C ASN A 119 -23.19 -28.17 -6.29
N PHE A 120 -23.52 -29.22 -5.52
CA PHE A 120 -23.78 -29.10 -4.09
C PHE A 120 -22.59 -28.50 -3.33
N ILE A 121 -21.37 -28.99 -3.59
CA ILE A 121 -20.15 -28.47 -2.95
C ILE A 121 -19.88 -27.03 -3.38
N LYS A 122 -20.03 -26.72 -4.67
CA LYS A 122 -19.87 -25.36 -5.19
C LYS A 122 -20.83 -24.37 -4.52
N ASP A 123 -22.12 -24.69 -4.47
CA ASP A 123 -23.14 -23.80 -3.91
C ASP A 123 -22.97 -23.64 -2.39
N THR A 124 -22.66 -24.73 -1.70
CA THR A 124 -22.38 -24.72 -0.26
C THR A 124 -21.13 -23.91 0.07
N LYS A 125 -20.07 -24.06 -0.74
CA LYS A 125 -18.82 -23.29 -0.62
C LYS A 125 -19.10 -21.81 -0.79
N ALA A 126 -19.78 -21.42 -1.87
CA ALA A 126 -20.10 -20.02 -2.15
C ALA A 126 -20.88 -19.36 -0.99
N ALA A 127 -21.89 -20.04 -0.45
CA ALA A 127 -22.68 -19.53 0.67
C ALA A 127 -21.86 -19.40 1.98
N ALA A 128 -21.06 -20.41 2.31
CA ALA A 128 -20.21 -20.40 3.49
C ALA A 128 -19.10 -19.35 3.38
N GLN A 129 -18.47 -19.21 2.21
CA GLN A 129 -17.43 -18.20 1.94
C GLN A 129 -17.97 -16.79 2.10
N PHE A 130 -19.13 -16.50 1.51
CA PHE A 130 -19.75 -15.18 1.62
C PHE A 130 -19.94 -14.77 3.09
N THR A 131 -20.53 -15.65 3.90
CA THR A 131 -20.81 -15.35 5.31
C THR A 131 -19.52 -15.26 6.13
N PHE A 132 -18.61 -16.22 5.94
CA PHE A 132 -17.33 -16.27 6.67
C PHE A 132 -16.44 -15.06 6.36
N TYR A 133 -16.23 -14.75 5.08
CA TYR A 133 -15.35 -13.65 4.68
C TYR A 133 -15.96 -12.29 4.98
N ARG A 134 -17.29 -12.15 4.95
CA ARG A 134 -17.95 -10.93 5.45
C ARG A 134 -17.65 -10.70 6.93
N ALA A 135 -17.82 -11.72 7.77
CA ALA A 135 -17.53 -11.63 9.19
C ALA A 135 -16.03 -11.33 9.43
N LYS A 136 -15.14 -12.00 8.68
CA LYS A 136 -13.69 -11.78 8.82
C LYS A 136 -13.26 -10.40 8.36
N PHE A 137 -13.87 -9.87 7.29
CA PHE A 137 -13.67 -8.49 6.86
C PHE A 137 -14.05 -7.50 7.96
N ASP A 138 -15.27 -7.63 8.52
CA ASP A 138 -15.75 -6.74 9.57
C ASP A 138 -14.88 -6.82 10.84
N GLU A 139 -14.40 -8.03 11.20
CA GLU A 139 -13.45 -8.25 12.29
C GLU A 139 -12.12 -7.51 12.06
N ILE A 140 -11.47 -7.75 10.92
CA ILE A 140 -10.18 -7.11 10.58
C ILE A 140 -10.33 -5.59 10.56
N MET A 141 -11.40 -5.09 9.95
CA MET A 141 -11.64 -3.65 9.87
C MET A 141 -11.84 -3.03 11.25
N ARG A 142 -12.64 -3.66 12.12
CA ARG A 142 -12.83 -3.20 13.50
C ARG A 142 -11.51 -3.21 14.28
N ASP A 143 -10.75 -4.29 14.19
CA ASP A 143 -9.54 -4.48 14.99
C ASP A 143 -8.41 -3.55 14.52
N GLY A 144 -8.25 -3.35 13.21
CA GLY A 144 -7.36 -2.34 12.64
C GLY A 144 -7.72 -0.93 13.08
N ASN A 145 -9.01 -0.58 13.09
CA ASN A 145 -9.49 0.71 13.58
C ASN A 145 -9.21 0.90 15.08
N ALA A 146 -9.34 -0.14 15.91
CA ALA A 146 -9.01 -0.08 17.33
C ALA A 146 -7.51 0.20 17.58
N TYR A 147 -6.62 -0.31 16.72
CA TYR A 147 -5.20 0.06 16.76
C TYR A 147 -4.96 1.52 16.38
N ILE A 148 -5.67 2.06 15.38
CA ILE A 148 -5.61 3.49 15.04
C ILE A 148 -6.06 4.33 16.25
N ASP A 149 -7.18 3.98 16.88
CA ASP A 149 -7.72 4.68 18.05
C ASP A 149 -6.75 4.65 19.25
N SER A 150 -5.87 3.65 19.30
CA SER A 150 -4.82 3.51 20.32
C SER A 150 -3.46 4.09 19.89
N SER A 151 -3.40 4.83 18.77
CA SER A 151 -2.17 5.35 18.17
C SER A 151 -1.11 4.30 17.83
N LEU A 152 -1.52 3.04 17.66
CA LEU A 152 -0.67 1.91 17.25
C LEU A 152 -0.73 1.72 15.73
N TYR A 153 -0.34 2.76 14.98
CA TYR A 153 -0.57 2.88 13.54
C TYR A 153 0.06 1.75 12.71
N ALA A 154 1.28 1.30 13.05
CA ALA A 154 1.93 0.19 12.36
C ALA A 154 1.22 -1.15 12.61
N ASN A 155 0.64 -1.34 13.80
CA ASN A 155 -0.17 -2.52 14.10
C ASN A 155 -1.47 -2.50 13.29
N ALA A 156 -2.12 -1.33 13.18
CA ALA A 156 -3.29 -1.17 12.33
C ALA A 156 -2.99 -1.58 10.88
N ALA A 157 -1.91 -1.05 10.28
CA ALA A 157 -1.49 -1.38 8.93
C ALA A 157 -1.26 -2.90 8.72
N ARG A 158 -0.60 -3.57 9.69
CA ARG A 158 -0.45 -5.03 9.65
C ARG A 158 -1.78 -5.77 9.71
N THR A 159 -2.66 -5.37 10.62
CA THR A 159 -3.97 -6.00 10.78
C THR A 159 -4.80 -5.88 9.51
N PHE A 160 -4.84 -4.71 8.86
CA PHE A 160 -5.55 -4.58 7.57
C PHE A 160 -4.96 -5.50 6.49
N ALA A 161 -3.63 -5.67 6.45
CA ALA A 161 -2.97 -6.56 5.49
C ALA A 161 -3.29 -8.06 5.69
N GLU A 162 -3.73 -8.48 6.88
CA GLU A 162 -4.24 -9.85 7.09
C GLU A 162 -5.46 -10.15 6.21
N GLY A 163 -6.16 -9.10 5.76
CA GLY A 163 -7.31 -9.18 4.88
C GLY A 163 -7.02 -9.68 3.47
N TYR A 164 -5.76 -9.65 3.02
CA TYR A 164 -5.37 -10.10 1.68
C TYR A 164 -5.50 -11.61 1.46
N ILE A 165 -5.91 -12.38 2.46
CA ILE A 165 -6.25 -13.79 2.29
C ILE A 165 -7.67 -13.99 1.72
N ILE A 166 -8.56 -13.02 1.90
CA ILE A 166 -9.98 -13.13 1.54
C ILE A 166 -10.13 -13.27 0.02
N TYR A 167 -10.69 -14.39 -0.43
CA TYR A 167 -10.86 -14.75 -1.85
C TYR A 167 -9.57 -14.85 -2.69
N LYS A 168 -8.38 -14.85 -2.07
CA LYS A 168 -7.11 -14.86 -2.81
C LYS A 168 -6.89 -16.17 -3.57
N GLN A 169 -7.26 -17.30 -2.97
CA GLN A 169 -7.12 -18.60 -3.61
C GLN A 169 -7.96 -18.67 -4.90
N GLU A 170 -9.22 -18.25 -4.82
CA GLU A 170 -10.12 -18.24 -5.98
C GLU A 170 -9.56 -17.33 -7.07
N PHE A 171 -9.07 -16.15 -6.70
CA PHE A 171 -8.42 -15.25 -7.64
C PHE A 171 -7.23 -15.90 -8.36
N ASP A 172 -6.39 -16.65 -7.63
CA ASP A 172 -5.22 -17.33 -8.21
C ASP A 172 -5.60 -18.48 -9.14
N GLU A 173 -6.71 -19.16 -8.85
CA GLU A 173 -7.19 -20.29 -9.64
C GLU A 173 -7.94 -19.84 -10.92
N THR A 174 -8.63 -18.70 -10.88
CA THR A 174 -9.49 -18.25 -11.98
C THR A 174 -8.88 -17.16 -12.87
N SER A 175 -7.83 -16.47 -12.41
CA SER A 175 -7.25 -15.35 -13.13
C SER A 175 -6.10 -15.75 -14.04
N GLU A 176 -5.85 -14.95 -15.07
CA GLU A 176 -4.71 -15.13 -15.97
C GLU A 176 -3.37 -15.09 -15.18
N PRO A 177 -2.40 -15.99 -15.48
CA PRO A 177 -1.15 -16.07 -14.71
C PRO A 177 -0.34 -14.78 -14.64
N SER A 178 -0.40 -13.94 -15.69
CA SER A 178 0.28 -12.64 -15.72
C SER A 178 -0.33 -11.64 -14.75
N LEU A 179 -1.65 -11.69 -14.57
CA LEU A 179 -2.38 -10.86 -13.63
C LEU A 179 -2.08 -11.31 -12.19
N VAL A 180 -2.10 -12.62 -11.94
CA VAL A 180 -1.73 -13.21 -10.65
C VAL A 180 -0.32 -12.78 -10.24
N ALA A 181 0.67 -12.93 -11.14
CA ALA A 181 2.04 -12.49 -10.88
C ALA A 181 2.16 -10.99 -10.58
N SER A 182 1.36 -10.16 -11.26
CA SER A 182 1.35 -8.71 -11.03
C SER A 182 0.77 -8.36 -9.66
N VAL A 183 -0.34 -9.00 -9.28
CA VAL A 183 -0.97 -8.84 -7.97
C VAL A 183 -0.07 -9.33 -6.84
N ASP A 184 0.58 -10.49 -7.00
CA ASP A 184 1.52 -11.02 -6.02
C ASP A 184 2.73 -10.11 -5.81
N SER A 185 3.22 -9.49 -6.90
CA SER A 185 4.31 -8.51 -6.81
C SER A 185 3.92 -7.31 -5.93
N VAL A 186 2.74 -6.72 -6.14
CA VAL A 186 2.31 -5.56 -5.34
C VAL A 186 1.89 -5.95 -3.91
N LEU A 187 1.44 -7.19 -3.68
CA LEU A 187 1.24 -7.72 -2.32
C LEU A 187 2.57 -7.84 -1.56
N GLY A 188 3.61 -8.38 -2.20
CA GLY A 188 4.95 -8.46 -1.63
C GLY A 188 5.56 -7.09 -1.35
N GLU A 189 5.35 -6.13 -2.26
CA GLU A 189 5.74 -4.73 -2.07
C GLU A 189 5.02 -4.11 -0.85
N THR A 190 3.71 -4.34 -0.70
CA THR A 190 2.92 -3.85 0.43
C THR A 190 3.50 -4.28 1.78
N GLY A 191 3.89 -5.54 1.92
CA GLY A 191 4.54 -6.03 3.15
C GLY A 191 5.85 -5.28 3.47
N THR A 192 6.65 -4.98 2.45
CA THR A 192 7.90 -4.20 2.59
C THR A 192 7.63 -2.75 2.98
N LEU A 193 6.58 -2.14 2.42
CA LEU A 193 6.16 -0.79 2.74
C LEU A 193 5.62 -0.68 4.18
N ILE A 194 4.87 -1.67 4.67
CA ILE A 194 4.40 -1.71 6.07
C ILE A 194 5.59 -1.79 7.03
N ALA A 195 6.60 -2.63 6.74
CA ALA A 195 7.81 -2.69 7.56
C ALA A 195 8.60 -1.37 7.52
N SER A 196 8.67 -0.74 6.35
CA SER A 196 9.33 0.57 6.18
C SER A 196 8.61 1.68 6.95
N PHE A 197 7.27 1.64 6.94
CA PHE A 197 6.39 2.52 7.71
C PHE A 197 6.63 2.36 9.21
N GLU A 198 6.61 1.12 9.72
CA GLU A 198 6.88 0.83 11.13
C GLU A 198 8.23 1.40 11.58
N ALA A 199 9.28 1.23 10.76
CA ALA A 199 10.59 1.79 11.04
C ALA A 199 10.63 3.33 10.95
N SER A 200 9.67 3.98 10.28
CA SER A 200 9.55 5.45 10.18
C SER A 200 8.89 6.06 11.39
N VAL A 201 7.90 5.39 11.98
CA VAL A 201 7.07 5.94 13.05
C VAL A 201 7.90 6.62 14.15
N PRO A 202 8.87 5.95 14.81
CA PRO A 202 9.61 6.59 15.89
C PRO A 202 10.50 7.74 15.41
N LYS A 203 11.01 7.70 14.17
CA LYS A 203 11.88 8.74 13.61
C LYS A 203 11.09 10.01 13.31
N LEU A 204 9.93 9.86 12.68
CA LEU A 204 9.02 10.98 12.43
C LEU A 204 8.56 11.60 13.76
N SER A 205 8.11 10.77 14.71
CA SER A 205 7.63 11.26 16.01
C SER A 205 8.71 12.05 16.75
N GLU A 206 9.96 11.57 16.75
CA GLU A 206 11.06 12.28 17.40
C GLU A 206 11.42 13.59 16.68
N ALA A 207 11.54 13.57 15.35
CA ALA A 207 11.84 14.78 14.58
C ALA A 207 10.73 15.84 14.73
N ALA A 208 9.46 15.43 14.70
CA ALA A 208 8.31 16.30 14.92
C ALA A 208 8.31 16.88 16.33
N ARG A 209 8.61 16.07 17.35
CA ARG A 209 8.71 16.52 18.74
C ARG A 209 9.81 17.55 18.93
N LEU A 210 10.99 17.33 18.34
CA LEU A 210 12.12 18.27 18.41
C LEU A 210 11.79 19.60 17.73
N PHE A 211 11.27 19.57 16.50
CA PHE A 211 10.88 20.76 15.74
C PHE A 211 9.79 21.55 16.47
N SER A 212 8.71 20.88 16.85
CA SER A 212 7.60 21.49 17.57
C SER A 212 8.02 22.01 18.95
N GLY A 213 8.99 21.36 19.59
CA GLY A 213 9.59 21.82 20.84
C GLY A 213 10.25 23.18 20.68
N VAL A 214 11.08 23.36 19.64
CA VAL A 214 11.74 24.64 19.35
C VAL A 214 10.71 25.73 19.05
N LEU A 215 9.69 25.45 18.23
CA LEU A 215 8.68 26.46 17.88
C LEU A 215 7.77 26.88 19.07
N ARG A 216 7.69 26.04 20.10
CA ARG A 216 6.99 26.36 21.36
C ARG A 216 7.83 27.20 22.31
N GLU A 217 9.15 27.29 22.13
CA GLU A 217 9.97 28.13 23.00
C GLU A 217 9.51 29.59 22.92
N GLY A 218 9.46 30.26 24.07
CA GLY A 218 9.00 31.66 24.16
C GLY A 218 7.50 31.86 23.96
N SER A 219 6.69 30.79 23.87
CA SER A 219 5.23 30.89 23.79
C SER A 219 4.61 31.71 24.93
N ASP A 220 5.21 31.68 26.13
CA ASP A 220 4.77 32.47 27.29
C ASP A 220 5.33 33.90 27.34
N SER A 221 6.31 34.26 26.50
CA SER A 221 7.07 35.51 26.65
C SER A 221 6.84 36.55 25.55
N SER A 222 5.86 36.34 24.66
CA SER A 222 5.60 37.18 23.46
C SER A 222 6.79 37.34 22.49
N LEU A 223 7.90 36.66 22.78
CA LEU A 223 9.10 36.62 21.95
C LEU A 223 8.98 35.48 20.94
N PRO A 224 9.50 35.67 19.72
CA PRO A 224 9.61 34.57 18.77
C PRO A 224 10.59 33.50 19.28
N PRO A 225 10.44 32.25 18.81
CA PRO A 225 11.44 31.21 19.06
C PRO A 225 12.76 31.54 18.35
N ASP A 226 13.83 30.82 18.69
CA ASP A 226 15.13 30.96 18.03
C ASP A 226 15.06 30.39 16.60
N ILE A 227 15.15 31.25 15.59
CA ILE A 227 15.07 30.88 14.17
C ILE A 227 16.23 29.98 13.73
N GLU A 228 17.46 30.22 14.21
CA GLU A 228 18.63 29.40 13.83
C GLU A 228 18.44 27.97 14.32
N ARG A 229 17.94 27.82 15.55
CA ARG A 229 17.62 26.50 16.10
C ARG A 229 16.48 25.84 15.33
N ALA A 230 15.44 26.60 14.97
CA ALA A 230 14.31 26.06 14.21
C ALA A 230 14.75 25.53 12.83
N GLU A 231 15.57 26.29 12.11
CA GLU A 231 16.13 25.87 10.82
C GLU A 231 17.08 24.66 10.97
N ALA A 232 17.87 24.62 12.05
CA ALA A 232 18.79 23.50 12.30
C ALA A 232 18.05 22.16 12.52
N VAL A 233 16.89 22.17 13.17
CA VAL A 233 16.09 20.95 13.40
C VAL A 233 15.07 20.66 12.30
N TRP A 234 14.76 21.64 11.44
CA TRP A 234 13.83 21.48 10.31
C TRP A 234 14.23 20.34 9.36
N ASN A 235 15.50 20.27 8.98
CA ASN A 235 15.95 19.30 7.97
C ASN A 235 15.67 17.84 8.38
N SER A 236 15.79 17.52 9.68
CA SER A 236 15.47 16.18 10.19
C SER A 236 13.98 15.86 10.03
N LEU A 237 13.09 16.82 10.30
CA LEU A 237 11.65 16.64 10.10
C LEU A 237 11.30 16.54 8.62
N ALA A 238 11.88 17.40 7.77
CA ALA A 238 11.62 17.41 6.33
C ALA A 238 11.99 16.06 5.67
N VAL A 239 13.13 15.47 6.06
CA VAL A 239 13.57 14.16 5.57
C VAL A 239 12.56 13.06 5.93
N GLU A 240 12.09 13.02 7.18
CA GLU A 240 11.15 11.97 7.60
C GLU A 240 9.74 12.19 7.03
N LEU A 241 9.29 13.45 6.87
CA LEU A 241 8.03 13.76 6.19
C LEU A 241 8.05 13.35 4.71
N LYS A 242 9.17 13.60 4.01
CA LYS A 242 9.35 13.15 2.63
C LYS A 242 9.31 11.62 2.55
N ARG A 243 10.07 10.93 3.39
CA ARG A 243 10.10 9.46 3.46
C ARG A 243 8.71 8.87 3.73
N MET A 244 7.96 9.48 4.64
CA MET A 244 6.59 9.08 4.94
C MET A 244 5.64 9.33 3.77
N SER A 245 5.79 10.45 3.06
CA SER A 245 4.99 10.74 1.86
C SER A 245 5.28 9.75 0.74
N GLU A 246 6.54 9.34 0.54
CA GLU A 246 6.92 8.32 -0.44
C GLU A 246 6.25 6.96 -0.13
N ILE A 247 6.33 6.50 1.12
CA ILE A 247 5.68 5.26 1.56
C ILE A 247 4.16 5.35 1.38
N ARG A 248 3.57 6.45 1.85
CA ARG A 248 2.13 6.72 1.75
C ARG A 248 1.65 6.68 0.30
N ASN A 249 2.32 7.42 -0.58
CA ASN A 249 1.95 7.50 -2.00
C ASN A 249 2.05 6.13 -2.66
N ARG A 250 3.06 5.34 -2.32
CA ARG A 250 3.20 4.01 -2.89
C ARG A 250 2.10 3.05 -2.43
N ILE A 251 1.68 3.12 -1.16
CA ILE A 251 0.50 2.38 -0.66
C ILE A 251 -0.77 2.82 -1.39
N ALA A 252 -0.95 4.13 -1.60
CA ALA A 252 -2.10 4.65 -2.34
C ALA A 252 -2.13 4.13 -3.79
N GLU A 253 -0.98 4.16 -4.49
CA GLU A 253 -0.83 3.62 -5.84
C GLU A 253 -1.18 2.13 -5.93
N ILE A 254 -0.77 1.33 -4.94
CA ILE A 254 -1.12 -0.10 -4.88
C ILE A 254 -2.64 -0.29 -4.70
N GLY A 255 -3.24 0.47 -3.79
CA GLY A 255 -4.68 0.41 -3.57
C GLY A 255 -5.47 0.81 -4.82
N TRP A 256 -5.05 1.87 -5.50
CA TRP A 256 -5.61 2.31 -6.77
C TRP A 256 -5.40 1.30 -7.89
N TYR A 257 -4.26 0.62 -7.91
CA TYR A 257 -4.03 -0.48 -8.86
C TYR A 257 -5.09 -1.58 -8.70
N TYR A 258 -5.36 -2.03 -7.47
CA TYR A 258 -6.40 -3.04 -7.23
C TYR A 258 -7.79 -2.58 -7.68
N GLU A 259 -8.13 -1.33 -7.36
CA GLU A 259 -9.39 -0.71 -7.77
C GLU A 259 -9.52 -0.61 -9.30
N ASP A 260 -8.48 -0.12 -9.98
CA ASP A 260 -8.49 0.06 -11.43
C ASP A 260 -8.51 -1.28 -12.17
N VAL A 261 -7.82 -2.31 -11.66
CA VAL A 261 -7.89 -3.68 -12.18
C VAL A 261 -9.31 -4.22 -12.04
N PHE A 262 -9.92 -4.07 -10.85
CA PHE A 262 -11.29 -4.52 -10.63
C PHE A 262 -12.28 -3.85 -11.58
N ALA A 263 -12.19 -2.53 -11.72
CA ALA A 263 -13.05 -1.78 -12.63
C ALA A 263 -12.99 -2.35 -14.06
N ARG A 264 -11.78 -2.57 -14.59
CA ARG A 264 -11.60 -3.16 -15.94
C ARG A 264 -12.14 -4.59 -16.06
N MET A 265 -11.96 -5.42 -15.03
CA MET A 265 -12.48 -6.80 -15.06
C MET A 265 -14.01 -6.83 -14.98
N SER A 266 -14.60 -6.00 -14.12
CA SER A 266 -16.07 -5.95 -13.94
C SER A 266 -16.84 -5.48 -15.18
N GLU A 267 -16.19 -4.77 -16.10
CA GLU A 267 -16.78 -4.37 -17.38
C GLU A 267 -16.88 -5.53 -18.39
N THR A 268 -16.08 -6.58 -18.22
CA THR A 268 -15.87 -7.63 -19.22
C THR A 268 -16.20 -9.04 -18.74
N ASP A 269 -16.25 -9.25 -17.42
CA ASP A 269 -16.50 -10.55 -16.79
C ASP A 269 -17.61 -10.45 -15.73
N GLU A 270 -18.77 -11.06 -15.99
CA GLU A 270 -19.92 -11.10 -15.07
C GLU A 270 -19.64 -11.87 -13.77
N ILE A 271 -18.57 -12.68 -13.71
CA ILE A 271 -18.22 -13.47 -12.53
C ILE A 271 -17.48 -12.63 -11.49
N VAL A 272 -16.80 -11.56 -11.92
CA VAL A 272 -16.05 -10.67 -11.04
C VAL A 272 -17.02 -9.66 -10.40
N THR A 273 -17.24 -9.83 -9.10
CA THR A 273 -18.21 -9.03 -8.36
C THR A 273 -17.56 -8.35 -7.16
N GLU A 274 -18.34 -7.60 -6.41
CA GLU A 274 -17.92 -7.03 -5.12
C GLU A 274 -17.50 -8.09 -4.07
N ASN A 275 -17.84 -9.36 -4.31
CA ASN A 275 -17.43 -10.51 -3.50
C ASN A 275 -16.23 -11.25 -4.12
N SER A 276 -15.30 -10.52 -4.74
CA SER A 276 -14.05 -11.04 -5.30
C SER A 276 -12.84 -10.42 -4.58
N PHE A 277 -11.66 -11.03 -4.73
CA PHE A 277 -10.42 -10.61 -4.04
C PHE A 277 -10.11 -9.10 -4.16
N LEU A 278 -10.10 -8.55 -5.37
CA LEU A 278 -9.65 -7.17 -5.62
C LEU A 278 -10.47 -6.11 -4.85
N PRO A 279 -11.81 -6.20 -4.78
CA PRO A 279 -12.62 -5.36 -3.90
C PRO A 279 -12.23 -5.35 -2.43
N PHE A 280 -11.90 -6.51 -1.86
CA PHE A 280 -11.40 -6.59 -0.50
C PHE A 280 -10.01 -5.99 -0.40
N ALA A 281 -9.11 -6.32 -1.35
CA ALA A 281 -7.75 -5.82 -1.37
C ALA A 281 -7.68 -4.28 -1.40
N TYR A 282 -8.43 -3.60 -2.28
CA TYR A 282 -8.40 -2.14 -2.29
C TYR A 282 -9.04 -1.54 -1.03
N ARG A 283 -10.07 -2.17 -0.44
CA ARG A 283 -10.69 -1.68 0.82
C ARG A 283 -9.78 -1.81 2.03
N PHE A 284 -9.01 -2.88 2.13
CA PHE A 284 -7.99 -3.02 3.18
C PHE A 284 -6.82 -2.05 2.95
N THR A 285 -6.51 -1.73 1.70
CA THR A 285 -5.39 -0.83 1.36
C THR A 285 -5.78 0.65 1.56
N LEU A 286 -6.89 1.09 0.97
CA LEU A 286 -7.33 2.49 0.91
C LEU A 286 -8.32 2.87 2.02
N GLY A 287 -8.97 1.90 2.64
CA GLY A 287 -10.14 2.10 3.50
C GLY A 287 -11.46 2.03 2.72
N ARG A 288 -12.58 2.04 3.44
CA ARG A 288 -13.92 2.05 2.82
C ARG A 288 -14.27 3.47 2.39
N LYS A 289 -14.75 3.64 1.15
CA LYS A 289 -15.27 4.93 0.63
C LYS A 289 -16.46 5.46 1.42
N THR A 290 -17.23 4.59 2.07
CA THR A 290 -18.36 4.94 2.94
C THR A 290 -17.94 5.23 4.38
N GLY A 291 -16.66 5.10 4.71
CA GLY A 291 -16.11 5.39 6.03
C GLY A 291 -15.99 6.89 6.26
N PHE A 292 -16.29 7.33 7.50
CA PHE A 292 -16.09 8.71 7.96
C PHE A 292 -14.87 8.84 8.88
N ARG A 293 -13.86 7.98 8.69
CA ARG A 293 -12.67 7.89 9.54
C ARG A 293 -11.46 7.39 8.75
N TYR A 294 -10.26 7.58 9.31
CA TYR A 294 -9.06 6.91 8.83
C TYR A 294 -9.24 5.40 8.97
N GLU A 295 -9.04 4.68 7.86
CA GLU A 295 -9.22 3.24 7.77
C GLU A 295 -8.34 2.66 6.65
N GLY A 296 -8.00 1.37 6.76
CA GLY A 296 -7.08 0.71 5.85
C GLY A 296 -5.62 1.08 6.12
N ILE A 297 -4.72 0.51 5.32
CA ILE A 297 -3.28 0.74 5.45
C ILE A 297 -2.97 2.24 5.20
N LEU A 298 -3.53 2.82 4.15
CA LEU A 298 -3.38 4.24 3.83
C LEU A 298 -3.91 5.12 4.97
N GLY A 299 -5.10 4.82 5.48
CA GLY A 299 -5.68 5.54 6.61
C GLY A 299 -4.83 5.43 7.88
N SER A 300 -4.17 4.30 8.11
CA SER A 300 -3.26 4.14 9.26
C SER A 300 -2.07 5.10 9.19
N ILE A 301 -1.53 5.31 7.98
CA ILE A 301 -0.47 6.29 7.74
C ILE A 301 -1.01 7.72 7.90
N ASP A 302 -2.17 7.99 7.31
CA ASP A 302 -2.79 9.32 7.33
C ASP A 302 -3.21 9.74 8.75
N ALA A 303 -3.61 8.79 9.60
CA ALA A 303 -3.92 9.01 11.01
C ALA A 303 -2.69 9.38 11.86
N LEU A 304 -1.49 8.97 11.45
CA LEU A 304 -0.24 9.40 12.07
C LEU A 304 0.19 10.78 11.57
N ILE A 305 0.22 10.97 10.25
CA ILE A 305 0.89 12.14 9.65
C ILE A 305 0.03 13.41 9.74
N ASN A 306 -1.29 13.31 9.56
CA ASN A 306 -2.13 14.51 9.48
C ASN A 306 -2.17 15.33 10.78
N PRO A 307 -2.26 14.73 11.98
CA PRO A 307 -2.13 15.48 13.23
C PRO A 307 -0.77 16.19 13.36
N VAL A 308 0.33 15.52 12.99
CA VAL A 308 1.67 16.12 13.00
C VAL A 308 1.74 17.33 12.07
N LEU A 309 1.24 17.19 10.84
CA LEU A 309 1.24 18.30 9.89
C LEU A 309 0.36 19.46 10.37
N ALA A 310 -0.80 19.19 10.95
CA ALA A 310 -1.68 20.24 11.48
C ALA A 310 -1.03 20.99 12.66
N GLU A 311 -0.40 20.26 13.59
CA GLU A 311 0.31 20.85 14.73
C GLU A 311 1.47 21.72 14.27
N VAL A 312 2.31 21.20 13.37
CA VAL A 312 3.48 21.91 12.87
C VAL A 312 3.08 23.18 12.10
N ASP A 313 2.04 23.12 11.26
CA ASP A 313 1.55 24.30 10.54
C ASP A 313 1.08 25.40 11.51
N ALA A 314 0.29 25.01 12.53
CA ALA A 314 -0.18 25.95 13.54
C ALA A 314 0.98 26.59 14.32
N LEU A 315 2.01 25.81 14.65
CA LEU A 315 3.20 26.31 15.35
C LEU A 315 4.05 27.23 14.47
N CYS A 316 4.23 26.91 13.18
CA CYS A 316 4.92 27.79 12.22
C CYS A 316 4.18 29.13 12.07
N ALA A 317 2.86 29.10 11.90
CA ALA A 317 2.04 30.31 11.80
C ALA A 317 2.13 31.16 13.09
N ALA A 318 2.09 30.52 14.26
CA ALA A 318 2.21 31.22 15.54
C ALA A 318 3.62 31.81 15.76
N ALA A 319 4.69 31.11 15.35
CA ALA A 319 6.05 31.61 15.43
C ALA A 319 6.25 32.82 14.50
N LEU A 320 5.71 32.76 13.28
CA LEU A 320 5.70 33.85 12.32
C LEU A 320 4.98 35.08 12.89
N ASP A 321 3.79 34.92 13.45
CA ASP A 321 3.02 36.02 14.04
C ASP A 321 3.77 36.68 15.22
N ARG A 322 4.36 35.89 16.12
CA ARG A 322 5.19 36.44 17.21
C ARG A 322 6.41 37.21 16.68
N SER A 323 7.06 36.69 15.64
CA SER A 323 8.19 37.35 15.00
C SER A 323 7.78 38.68 14.40
N TRP A 324 6.65 38.70 13.67
CA TRP A 324 6.08 39.90 13.07
C TRP A 324 5.73 40.96 14.12
N GLN A 325 5.00 40.58 15.16
CA GLN A 325 4.62 41.49 16.24
C GLN A 325 5.84 42.05 16.97
N SER A 326 6.88 41.24 17.16
CA SER A 326 8.14 41.69 17.76
C SER A 326 8.84 42.72 16.88
N ALA A 327 8.88 42.50 15.56
CA ALA A 327 9.43 43.46 14.60
C ALA A 327 8.67 44.79 14.62
N VAL A 328 7.33 44.74 14.57
CA VAL A 328 6.48 45.94 14.60
C VAL A 328 6.71 46.74 15.88
N ARG A 329 6.74 46.10 17.05
CA ARG A 329 7.00 46.78 18.33
C ARG A 329 8.34 47.53 18.34
N ASP A 330 9.40 46.90 17.84
CA ASP A 330 10.72 47.54 17.80
C ASP A 330 10.72 48.75 16.85
N LEU A 331 10.09 48.63 15.68
CA LEU A 331 9.96 49.74 14.73
C LEU A 331 9.13 50.90 15.30
N GLU A 332 7.99 50.61 15.93
CA GLU A 332 7.13 51.61 16.58
C GLU A 332 7.82 52.32 17.75
N SER A 333 8.70 51.62 18.47
CA SER A 333 9.52 52.20 19.54
C SER A 333 10.68 53.08 19.03
N GLY A 334 10.92 53.13 17.71
CA GLY A 334 12.02 53.85 17.08
C GLY A 334 13.36 53.09 17.09
N ALA A 335 13.37 51.83 17.54
CA ALA A 335 14.56 50.97 17.55
C ALA A 335 14.83 50.36 16.16
N LEU A 336 15.11 51.21 15.17
CA LEU A 336 15.18 50.83 13.74
C LEU A 336 16.11 49.65 13.47
N SER A 337 17.33 49.63 14.04
CA SER A 337 18.29 48.54 13.82
C SER A 337 17.82 47.19 14.39
N SER A 338 17.10 47.21 15.51
CA SER A 338 16.53 46.00 16.10
C SER A 338 15.30 45.55 15.31
N GLY A 339 14.44 46.49 14.93
CA GLY A 339 13.27 46.24 14.09
C GLY A 339 13.63 45.62 12.74
N THR A 340 14.68 46.09 12.06
CA THR A 340 15.14 45.50 10.79
C THR A 340 15.69 44.10 10.95
N ALA A 341 16.47 43.84 12.01
CA ALA A 341 16.93 42.49 12.31
C ALA A 341 15.75 41.53 12.51
N ARG A 342 14.70 41.97 13.22
CA ARG A 342 13.48 41.18 13.42
C ARG A 342 12.63 41.00 12.15
N ILE A 343 12.62 41.97 11.23
CA ILE A 343 12.01 41.78 9.90
C ILE A 343 12.74 40.67 9.14
N ALA A 344 14.08 40.65 9.18
CA ALA A 344 14.85 39.60 8.54
C ALA A 344 14.58 38.21 9.16
N GLU A 345 14.46 38.12 10.49
CA GLU A 345 14.01 36.89 11.17
C GLU A 345 12.60 36.47 10.74
N THR A 346 11.69 37.43 10.60
CA THR A 346 10.31 37.19 10.15
C THR A 346 10.28 36.61 8.73
N ALA A 347 11.10 37.15 7.81
CA ALA A 347 11.24 36.61 6.46
C ALA A 347 11.73 35.15 6.48
N ARG A 348 12.64 34.81 7.39
CA ARG A 348 13.14 33.43 7.55
C ARG A 348 12.06 32.49 8.11
N PHE A 349 11.27 32.91 9.09
CA PHE A 349 10.11 32.14 9.54
C PHE A 349 9.09 31.91 8.43
N ALA A 350 8.84 32.92 7.58
CA ALA A 350 7.96 32.77 6.42
C ALA A 350 8.53 31.78 5.38
N ALA A 351 9.84 31.79 5.14
CA ALA A 351 10.51 30.83 4.28
C ALA A 351 10.44 29.40 4.86
N LEU A 352 10.66 29.25 6.18
CA LEU A 352 10.53 27.98 6.88
C LEU A 352 9.11 27.42 6.79
N GLY A 353 8.09 28.26 7.00
CA GLY A 353 6.68 27.89 6.83
C GLY A 353 6.35 27.47 5.39
N SER A 354 6.86 28.19 4.39
CA SER A 354 6.72 27.81 2.97
C SER A 354 7.35 26.44 2.69
N ALA A 355 8.59 26.22 3.14
CA ALA A 355 9.30 24.95 2.96
C ALA A 355 8.56 23.79 3.64
N PHE A 356 7.92 24.04 4.78
CA PHE A 356 7.03 23.08 5.42
C PHE A 356 5.81 22.76 4.57
N VAL A 357 5.10 23.76 4.04
CA VAL A 357 3.94 23.54 3.18
C VAL A 357 4.30 22.75 1.93
N ASP A 358 5.44 23.06 1.29
CA ASP A 358 5.94 22.32 0.12
C ASP A 358 6.17 20.84 0.46
N THR A 359 6.81 20.56 1.60
CA THR A 359 7.09 19.19 2.05
C THR A 359 5.80 18.45 2.43
N ALA A 360 4.86 19.13 3.11
CA ALA A 360 3.57 18.58 3.49
C ALA A 360 2.65 18.31 2.29
N SER A 361 2.95 18.91 1.13
CA SER A 361 2.19 18.78 -0.12
C SER A 361 2.72 17.67 -1.04
N LEU A 362 3.73 16.91 -0.62
CA LEU A 362 4.28 15.78 -1.38
C LEU A 362 3.32 14.58 -1.46
N SER A 363 2.30 14.52 -0.60
CA SER A 363 1.29 13.46 -0.63
C SER A 363 0.34 13.61 -1.83
N VAL A 364 0.14 12.54 -2.59
CA VAL A 364 -0.71 12.49 -3.78
C VAL A 364 -2.09 11.94 -3.42
N TYR A 365 -3.15 12.57 -3.91
CA TYR A 365 -4.54 12.20 -3.62
C TYR A 365 -5.33 12.05 -4.92
N ARG A 366 -6.22 11.06 -4.99
CA ARG A 366 -7.36 11.08 -5.93
C ARG A 366 -8.48 11.93 -5.32
N ASP A 367 -9.43 12.37 -6.15
CA ASP A 367 -10.53 13.24 -5.71
C ASP A 367 -11.43 12.60 -4.64
N ASP A 368 -11.49 11.27 -4.61
CA ASP A 368 -12.24 10.47 -3.65
C ASP A 368 -11.42 9.98 -2.45
N THR A 369 -10.16 10.41 -2.33
CA THR A 369 -9.29 10.02 -1.20
C THR A 369 -9.73 10.74 0.07
N TRP A 370 -10.16 9.97 1.07
CA TRP A 370 -10.53 10.50 2.38
C TRP A 370 -9.31 11.08 3.12
N GLY A 371 -9.52 12.11 3.95
CA GLY A 371 -8.47 12.69 4.78
C GLY A 371 -7.49 13.62 4.04
N ARG A 372 -7.78 13.99 2.78
CA ARG A 372 -7.03 15.05 2.07
C ARG A 372 -7.11 16.35 2.86
N THR A 373 -5.95 16.93 3.17
CA THR A 373 -5.86 18.23 3.83
C THR A 373 -5.57 19.32 2.80
N ASP A 374 -6.38 20.38 2.79
CA ASP A 374 -6.11 21.59 2.00
C ASP A 374 -5.19 22.53 2.79
N ARG A 375 -4.07 22.93 2.18
CA ARG A 375 -3.06 23.84 2.75
C ARG A 375 -2.87 25.11 1.93
N THR A 376 -3.77 25.40 0.99
CA THR A 376 -3.71 26.61 0.15
C THR A 376 -3.70 27.90 0.98
N GLY A 377 -4.49 27.95 2.06
CA GLY A 377 -4.52 29.08 2.99
C GLY A 377 -3.17 29.36 3.66
N SER A 378 -2.53 28.32 4.21
CA SER A 378 -1.20 28.44 4.84
C SER A 378 -0.12 28.84 3.83
N SER A 379 -0.17 28.27 2.61
CA SER A 379 0.72 28.68 1.52
C SER A 379 0.62 30.18 1.23
N ALA A 380 -0.60 30.71 1.10
CA ALA A 380 -0.83 32.13 0.84
C ALA A 380 -0.33 33.02 1.98
N LEU A 381 -0.51 32.60 3.24
CA LEU A 381 -0.01 33.31 4.43
C LEU A 381 1.52 33.49 4.36
N TYR A 382 2.27 32.40 4.17
CA TYR A 382 3.72 32.44 4.19
C TYR A 382 4.30 33.23 3.00
N VAL A 383 3.72 33.08 1.81
CA VAL A 383 4.11 33.88 0.63
C VAL A 383 3.88 35.36 0.86
N HIS A 384 2.74 35.74 1.43
CA HIS A 384 2.42 37.14 1.70
C HIS A 384 3.34 37.73 2.77
N ALA A 385 3.59 37.00 3.85
CA ALA A 385 4.48 37.44 4.93
C ALA A 385 5.93 37.65 4.43
N ALA A 386 6.42 36.76 3.56
CA ALA A 386 7.74 36.92 2.93
C ALA A 386 7.80 38.20 2.06
N ALA A 387 6.77 38.45 1.25
CA ALA A 387 6.69 39.64 0.41
C ALA A 387 6.65 40.94 1.24
N CYS A 388 5.82 40.99 2.28
CA CYS A 388 5.73 42.14 3.18
C CYS A 388 7.05 42.39 3.92
N SER A 389 7.72 41.33 4.39
CA SER A 389 9.03 41.45 5.05
C SER A 389 10.10 42.02 4.10
N GLY A 390 10.08 41.61 2.82
CA GLY A 390 10.97 42.16 1.80
C GLY A 390 10.79 43.67 1.61
N ILE A 391 9.54 44.13 1.45
CA ILE A 391 9.22 45.56 1.30
C ILE A 391 9.66 46.35 2.53
N LEU A 392 9.38 45.85 3.74
CA LEU A 392 9.76 46.53 4.97
C LEU A 392 11.27 46.65 5.14
N ASN A 393 12.02 45.64 4.72
CA ASN A 393 13.49 45.69 4.76
C ASN A 393 14.02 46.77 3.80
N GLU A 394 13.51 46.85 2.58
CA GLU A 394 13.88 47.92 1.62
C GLU A 394 13.58 49.32 2.17
N LEU A 395 12.40 49.52 2.77
CA LEU A 395 12.01 50.80 3.36
C LEU A 395 12.92 51.19 4.53
N ALA A 396 13.32 50.23 5.36
CA ALA A 396 14.19 50.50 6.48
C ALA A 396 15.64 50.79 6.06
N GLU A 397 16.14 50.14 5.00
CA GLU A 397 17.43 50.51 4.40
C GLU A 397 17.41 51.94 3.85
N LEU A 398 16.32 52.35 3.21
CA LEU A 398 16.15 53.73 2.74
C LEU A 398 16.12 54.72 3.91
N ALA A 399 15.42 54.40 4.99
CA ALA A 399 15.38 55.23 6.19
C ALA A 399 16.77 55.36 6.85
N ALA A 400 17.54 54.26 6.93
CA ALA A 400 18.90 54.29 7.44
C ALA A 400 19.83 55.16 6.58
N ARG A 401 19.75 55.04 5.25
CA ARG A 401 20.51 55.91 4.32
C ARG A 401 20.14 57.38 4.47
N LYS A 402 18.85 57.69 4.66
CA LYS A 402 18.40 59.06 4.92
C LYS A 402 19.02 59.60 6.21
N ASN A 403 19.00 58.82 7.30
CA ASN A 403 19.61 59.25 8.56
C ASN A 403 21.13 59.47 8.45
N ASP A 404 21.85 58.64 7.68
CA ASP A 404 23.27 58.88 7.37
C ASP A 404 23.45 60.21 6.63
N LEU A 405 22.65 60.46 5.59
CA LEU A 405 22.65 61.71 4.84
C LEU A 405 22.36 62.92 5.74
N ASP A 406 21.31 62.87 6.55
CA ASP A 406 20.92 63.93 7.47
C ASP A 406 22.02 64.21 8.51
N SER A 407 22.76 63.18 8.96
CA SER A 407 23.90 63.34 9.87
C SER A 407 25.15 63.96 9.23
N ARG A 408 25.23 63.93 7.89
CA ARG A 408 26.36 64.43 7.09
C ARG A 408 26.12 65.82 6.50
N VAL A 409 24.89 66.32 6.53
CA VAL A 409 24.55 67.70 6.18
C VAL A 409 24.78 68.59 7.41
N PRO A 410 25.69 69.56 7.38
CA PRO A 410 25.83 70.51 8.48
C PRO A 410 24.53 71.29 8.62
N LEU A 411 23.97 71.35 9.83
CA LEU A 411 22.94 72.34 10.14
C LEU A 411 23.54 73.72 9.82
N LEU A 412 23.02 74.37 8.78
CA LEU A 412 23.30 75.78 8.57
C LEU A 412 22.87 76.52 9.85
N PRO A 413 23.69 77.42 10.40
CA PRO A 413 23.32 78.16 11.59
C PRO A 413 21.95 78.82 11.34
N GLU A 414 21.02 78.63 12.28
CA GLU A 414 19.80 79.44 12.28
C GLU A 414 20.23 80.90 12.43
N ASP A 415 20.19 81.65 11.33
CA ASP A 415 20.31 83.10 11.35
C ASP A 415 19.23 83.63 12.28
N SER A 416 19.65 83.94 13.50
CA SER A 416 18.83 84.55 14.53
C SER A 416 18.49 85.97 14.05
N PRO A 417 17.22 86.30 13.77
CA PRO A 417 16.89 87.68 13.46
C PRO A 417 16.75 88.41 14.79
N ASN A 418 17.82 89.08 15.22
CA ASN A 418 17.79 90.36 15.96
C ASN A 418 19.17 90.70 16.55
N SER A 419 19.79 91.78 16.05
CA SER A 419 19.96 93.03 16.81
C SER A 419 21.06 93.92 16.19
N ALA A 420 20.64 94.92 15.41
CA ALA A 420 21.17 96.30 15.41
C ALA A 420 20.34 97.16 14.46
#